data_AF-A0A2W3Z1S1-F1
#
_entry.id   AF-A0A2W3Z1S1-F1
#
_cell.length_a   1.000
_cell.length_b   1.000
_cell.length_c   1.000
_cell.angle_alpha   90.00
_cell.angle_beta   90.00
_cell.angle_gamma   90.00
#
_symmetry.space_group_name_H-M   'P 1'
#
loop_
_entity.id
_entity.type
_entity.pdbx_description
1 polymer ?
#
loop_
_entity_poly.entity_id
_entity_poly.type
_entity_poly.pdbx_seq_one_letter_code
_entity_poly.pdbx_strand_id
1 'polypeptide(L)'
;MYIFKKGDPDYHVQLNDNFKELSDGKVSKTGNETITGIKNFTGKLQVAGNDVLTTIKTDPLWSGAWMMNAVQSVTPKKKITDCQTGWVLVFQGWDSSTSSSSNSIFHFFHIPKAHAVHFGGRGINLQISDWKGANRGIKYVYVNDTTIKGHEMNGTAPNNTVVMTRVFEY
;
A
#
# COMPACT_ATOMS: atom_id res chain seq x y z
N MET A 1 26.58 -20.96 -30.69
CA MET A 1 26.10 -20.56 -32.03
C MET A 1 26.79 -21.48 -33.03
N TYR A 2 26.09 -22.50 -33.53
CA TYR A 2 26.65 -23.40 -34.53
C TYR A 2 26.71 -22.68 -35.88
N ILE A 3 27.87 -22.77 -36.56
CA ILE A 3 28.09 -22.17 -37.88
C ILE A 3 27.87 -23.29 -38.90
N PHE A 4 26.79 -23.23 -39.66
CA PHE A 4 26.53 -24.19 -40.74
C PHE A 4 27.55 -24.04 -41.87
N LYS A 5 28.10 -25.13 -42.38
CA LYS A 5 28.98 -25.11 -43.55
C LYS A 5 28.32 -25.84 -44.71
N LYS A 6 28.47 -25.28 -45.90
CA LYS A 6 28.03 -25.92 -47.14
C LYS A 6 28.76 -27.26 -47.29
N GLY A 7 28.01 -28.36 -47.34
CA GLY A 7 28.55 -29.71 -47.48
C GLY A 7 28.47 -30.57 -46.22
N ASP A 8 27.92 -30.07 -45.11
CA ASP A 8 27.69 -30.88 -43.91
C ASP A 8 26.66 -32.00 -44.21
N PRO A 9 27.00 -33.28 -44.00
CA PRO A 9 26.16 -34.42 -44.40
C PRO A 9 24.83 -34.50 -43.62
N ASP A 10 24.79 -33.94 -42.40
CA ASP A 10 23.64 -33.97 -41.50
C ASP A 10 22.96 -32.60 -41.36
N TYR A 11 23.14 -31.71 -42.34
CA TYR A 11 22.65 -30.33 -42.29
C TYR A 11 21.18 -30.23 -41.86
N HIS A 12 20.31 -31.10 -42.37
CA HIS A 12 18.88 -31.11 -42.08
C HIS A 12 18.55 -31.50 -40.62
N VAL A 13 19.28 -32.49 -40.09
CA VAL A 13 19.10 -33.00 -38.72
C VAL A 13 19.58 -31.95 -37.72
N GLN A 14 20.78 -31.41 -37.96
CA GLN A 14 21.34 -30.33 -37.14
C GLN A 14 20.45 -29.09 -37.15
N LEU A 15 19.83 -28.75 -38.28
CA LEU A 15 18.88 -27.65 -38.35
C LEU A 15 17.68 -27.88 -37.43
N ASN A 16 17.11 -29.09 -37.47
CA ASN A 16 15.92 -29.46 -36.70
C ASN A 16 16.19 -29.52 -35.19
N ASP A 17 17.34 -30.08 -34.79
CA ASP A 17 17.76 -30.13 -33.40
C ASP A 17 18.01 -28.73 -32.84
N ASN A 18 18.63 -27.84 -33.61
CA ASN A 18 18.82 -26.43 -33.22
C ASN A 18 17.48 -25.71 -33.04
N PHE A 19 16.49 -25.94 -33.91
CA PHE A 19 15.16 -25.36 -33.75
C PHE A 19 14.49 -25.84 -32.46
N LYS A 20 14.63 -27.13 -32.14
CA LYS A 20 14.11 -27.71 -30.91
C LYS A 20 14.78 -27.12 -29.66
N GLU A 21 16.12 -27.00 -29.65
CA GLU A 21 16.85 -26.37 -28.54
C GLU A 21 16.50 -24.89 -28.35
N LEU A 22 16.20 -24.17 -29.43
CA LEU A 22 15.77 -22.77 -29.36
C LEU A 22 14.35 -22.61 -28.78
N SER A 23 13.48 -23.60 -29.00
CA SER A 23 12.14 -23.64 -28.40
C SER A 23 12.13 -24.19 -26.98
N ASP A 24 12.99 -25.18 -26.69
CA ASP A 24 13.08 -25.83 -25.39
C ASP A 24 13.66 -24.85 -24.35
N GLY A 25 12.94 -24.66 -23.23
CA GLY A 25 13.35 -23.73 -22.16
C GLY A 25 12.89 -22.28 -22.33
N LYS A 26 12.10 -21.97 -23.36
CA LYS A 26 11.32 -20.72 -23.43
C LYS A 26 9.98 -20.88 -22.71
N VAL A 27 9.52 -19.79 -22.10
CA VAL A 27 8.16 -19.72 -21.54
C VAL A 27 7.18 -19.36 -22.66
N SER A 28 6.09 -20.12 -22.79
CA SER A 28 5.03 -19.90 -23.77
C SER A 28 3.98 -18.90 -23.29
N LYS A 29 3.20 -18.36 -24.21
CA LYS A 29 2.03 -17.51 -23.90
C LYS A 29 0.78 -18.32 -23.57
N THR A 30 0.82 -19.64 -23.74
CA THR A 30 -0.32 -20.55 -23.58
C THR A 30 0.14 -21.89 -23.02
N GLY A 31 -0.76 -22.59 -22.35
CA GLY A 31 -0.46 -23.88 -21.72
C GLY A 31 0.03 -23.72 -20.29
N ASN A 32 0.03 -24.83 -19.57
CA ASN A 32 0.53 -24.87 -18.19
C ASN A 32 2.02 -25.23 -18.21
N GLU A 33 2.84 -24.43 -17.53
CA GLU A 33 4.29 -24.61 -17.48
C GLU A 33 4.82 -24.48 -16.05
N THR A 34 5.85 -25.26 -15.72
CA THR A 34 6.64 -25.09 -14.50
C THR A 34 7.89 -24.30 -14.83
N ILE A 35 8.05 -23.12 -14.21
CA ILE A 35 9.17 -22.22 -14.47
C ILE A 35 10.13 -22.25 -13.27
N THR A 36 11.40 -22.57 -13.51
CA THR A 36 12.44 -22.65 -12.46
C THR A 36 13.39 -21.44 -12.46
N GLY A 37 14.09 -21.22 -11.34
CA GLY A 37 15.04 -20.11 -11.15
C GLY A 37 14.40 -18.77 -10.79
N ILE A 38 15.21 -17.83 -10.27
CA ILE A 38 14.74 -16.49 -9.86
C ILE A 38 14.32 -15.68 -11.10
N LYS A 39 13.12 -15.10 -11.07
CA LYS A 39 12.60 -14.22 -12.12
C LYS A 39 12.46 -12.80 -11.58
N ASN A 40 13.38 -11.93 -12.00
CA ASN A 40 13.36 -10.52 -11.63
C ASN A 40 12.54 -9.75 -12.68
N PHE A 41 11.33 -9.34 -12.30
CA PHE A 41 10.47 -8.51 -13.14
C PHE A 41 10.70 -7.03 -12.83
N THR A 42 11.02 -6.23 -13.85
CA THR A 42 11.27 -4.79 -13.70
C THR A 42 10.01 -3.95 -13.91
N GLY A 43 8.96 -4.54 -14.49
CA GLY A 43 7.67 -3.89 -14.75
C GLY A 43 6.59 -4.31 -13.75
N LYS A 44 5.41 -3.72 -13.92
CA LYS A 44 4.20 -4.15 -13.20
C LYS A 44 3.84 -5.58 -13.59
N LEU A 45 3.42 -6.36 -12.60
CA LEU A 45 2.90 -7.71 -12.80
C LEU A 45 1.39 -7.70 -12.64
N GLN A 46 0.71 -8.41 -13.53
CA GLN A 46 -0.74 -8.61 -13.46
C GLN A 46 -1.09 -10.09 -13.54
N VAL A 47 -2.04 -10.52 -12.71
CA VAL A 47 -2.62 -11.87 -12.75
C VAL A 47 -4.11 -11.72 -13.01
N ALA A 48 -4.58 -12.27 -14.13
CA ALA A 48 -5.95 -12.12 -14.60
C ALA A 48 -6.42 -10.64 -14.65
N GLY A 49 -5.52 -9.73 -15.05
CA GLY A 49 -5.79 -8.29 -15.13
C GLY A 49 -5.66 -7.51 -13.81
N ASN A 50 -5.40 -8.19 -12.68
CA ASN A 50 -5.22 -7.55 -11.38
C ASN A 50 -3.75 -7.29 -11.09
N ASP A 51 -3.41 -6.07 -10.66
CA ASP A 51 -2.05 -5.72 -10.24
C ASP A 51 -1.60 -6.57 -9.05
N VAL A 52 -0.43 -7.21 -9.18
CA VAL A 52 0.24 -7.95 -8.11
C VAL A 52 1.08 -6.97 -7.29
N LEU A 53 0.96 -7.03 -5.96
CA LEU A 53 1.81 -6.27 -5.04
C LEU A 53 3.23 -6.86 -5.07
N THR A 54 4.15 -6.18 -5.74
CA THR A 54 5.56 -6.61 -5.86
C THR A 54 6.51 -5.79 -4.98
N THR A 55 6.03 -4.70 -4.36
CA THR A 55 6.84 -3.82 -3.50
C THR A 55 5.98 -3.23 -2.40
N ILE A 56 6.38 -3.45 -1.15
CA ILE A 56 5.73 -2.81 0.00
C ILE A 56 6.33 -1.41 0.16
N LYS A 57 5.50 -0.37 0.12
CA LYS A 57 5.91 1.01 0.38
C LYS A 57 5.87 1.28 1.88
N THR A 58 7.02 1.52 2.48
CA THR A 58 7.14 1.88 3.91
C THR A 58 7.22 3.38 4.15
N ASP A 59 7.42 4.18 3.10
CA ASP A 59 7.47 5.63 3.23
C ASP A 59 6.07 6.20 3.49
N PRO A 60 5.91 7.12 4.45
CA PRO A 60 4.62 7.72 4.72
C PRO A 60 4.18 8.65 3.57
N LEU A 61 2.92 8.51 3.18
CA LEU A 61 2.23 9.46 2.31
C LEU A 61 2.07 10.82 3.01
N TRP A 62 2.00 10.83 4.33
CA TRP A 62 2.04 12.05 5.14
C TRP A 62 2.64 11.79 6.52
N SER A 63 3.34 12.78 7.08
CA SER A 63 3.87 12.76 8.45
C SER A 63 3.65 14.09 9.15
N GLY A 64 3.28 14.06 10.42
CA GLY A 64 3.07 15.23 11.27
C GLY A 64 2.74 14.84 12.70
N ALA A 65 2.05 15.71 13.44
CA ALA A 65 1.52 15.45 14.77
C ALA A 65 0.28 16.33 14.99
N TRP A 66 -0.87 15.87 14.48
CA TRP A 66 -2.11 16.66 14.53
C TRP A 66 -3.20 15.98 15.32
N MET A 67 -3.89 16.75 16.16
CA MET A 67 -5.06 16.27 16.88
C MET A 67 -6.23 15.94 15.93
N MET A 68 -6.17 16.42 14.69
CA MET A 68 -7.27 16.39 13.73
C MET A 68 -8.51 17.10 14.29
N ASN A 69 -8.34 18.30 14.84
CA ASN A 69 -9.47 19.17 15.19
C ASN A 69 -10.15 19.78 13.94
N ALA A 70 -11.22 20.55 14.10
CA ALA A 70 -12.04 21.02 12.96
C ALA A 70 -11.28 21.85 11.92
N VAL A 71 -10.18 22.51 12.30
CA VAL A 71 -9.38 23.36 11.40
C VAL A 71 -8.23 22.62 10.73
N GLN A 72 -7.98 21.36 11.11
CA GLN A 72 -6.86 20.56 10.60
C GLN A 72 -7.30 19.66 9.43
N SER A 73 -6.55 19.69 8.33
CA SER A 73 -6.80 18.92 7.10
C SER A 73 -5.52 18.36 6.49
N VAL A 74 -5.39 17.05 6.42
CA VAL A 74 -4.22 16.36 5.87
C VAL A 74 -4.47 16.02 4.40
N THR A 75 -3.46 16.26 3.57
CA THR A 75 -3.44 15.90 2.15
C THR A 75 -2.28 14.91 1.92
N PRO A 76 -2.54 13.59 1.88
CA PRO A 76 -1.51 12.59 1.58
C PRO A 76 -0.91 12.78 0.18
N LYS A 77 0.36 12.41 0.00
CA LYS A 77 1.08 12.50 -1.29
C LYS A 77 0.45 11.68 -2.42
N LYS A 78 -0.40 10.71 -2.08
CA LYS A 78 -1.07 9.81 -3.02
C LYS A 78 -2.54 9.69 -2.63
N LYS A 79 -3.43 9.80 -3.61
CA LYS A 79 -4.88 9.65 -3.43
C LYS A 79 -5.22 8.24 -2.95
N ILE A 80 -6.29 8.12 -2.17
CA ILE A 80 -6.72 6.82 -1.64
C ILE A 80 -7.19 5.89 -2.76
N THR A 81 -7.77 6.42 -3.85
CA THR A 81 -8.17 5.60 -5.00
C THR A 81 -6.98 5.05 -5.78
N ASP A 82 -5.85 5.76 -5.74
CA ASP A 82 -4.61 5.36 -6.42
C ASP A 82 -3.78 4.37 -5.59
N CYS A 83 -4.00 4.31 -4.26
CA CYS A 83 -3.42 3.30 -3.38
C CYS A 83 -3.94 1.90 -3.74
N GLN A 84 -3.27 0.80 -3.39
CA GLN A 84 -3.76 -0.52 -3.79
C GLN A 84 -5.06 -0.92 -3.07
N THR A 85 -5.15 -0.73 -1.75
CA THR A 85 -6.33 -1.06 -0.94
C THR A 85 -6.90 0.14 -0.18
N GLY A 86 -6.07 1.12 0.18
CA GLY A 86 -6.49 2.36 0.81
C GLY A 86 -5.38 3.05 1.60
N TRP A 87 -5.76 3.67 2.71
CA TRP A 87 -4.83 4.34 3.62
C TRP A 87 -4.82 3.64 4.98
N VAL A 88 -3.66 3.61 5.64
CA VAL A 88 -3.57 3.32 7.07
C VAL A 88 -3.25 4.62 7.80
N LEU A 89 -4.14 5.03 8.68
CA LEU A 89 -3.95 6.19 9.56
C LEU A 89 -3.30 5.71 10.85
N VAL A 90 -2.23 6.38 11.26
CA VAL A 90 -1.51 6.07 12.50
C VAL A 90 -1.69 7.21 13.48
N PHE A 91 -2.18 6.85 14.67
CA PHE A 91 -2.25 7.75 15.82
C PHE A 91 -1.29 7.27 16.90
N GLN A 92 -0.69 8.22 17.61
CA GLN A 92 0.19 7.98 18.76
C GLN A 92 -0.25 8.87 19.93
N GLY A 93 0.13 8.50 21.15
CA GLY A 93 -0.15 9.29 22.33
C GLY A 93 0.30 10.75 22.19
N TRP A 94 -0.42 11.66 22.82
CA TRP A 94 -0.04 13.07 22.92
C TRP A 94 0.55 13.34 24.29
N ASP A 95 1.75 13.92 24.33
CA ASP A 95 2.36 14.41 25.55
C ASP A 95 2.20 15.93 25.62
N SER A 96 1.30 16.38 26.49
CA SER A 96 1.02 17.81 26.68
C SER A 96 2.19 18.58 27.30
N SER A 97 3.10 17.90 28.01
CA SER A 97 4.26 18.55 28.63
C SER A 97 5.32 18.94 27.60
N THR A 98 5.51 18.11 26.57
CA THR A 98 6.45 18.35 25.48
C THR A 98 5.78 18.91 24.23
N SER A 99 4.44 19.03 24.22
CA SER A 99 3.63 19.40 23.05
C SER A 99 3.99 18.58 21.81
N SER A 100 4.16 17.27 22.00
CA SER A 100 4.61 16.37 20.95
C SER A 100 3.93 15.00 21.02
N SER A 101 3.99 14.24 19.93
CA SER A 101 3.55 12.85 19.95
C SER A 101 4.52 12.01 20.79
N SER A 102 3.99 11.21 21.72
CA SER A 102 4.77 10.18 22.38
C SER A 102 5.06 9.03 21.41
N ASN A 103 6.20 8.36 21.59
CA ASN A 103 6.50 7.13 20.84
C ASN A 103 5.80 5.92 21.49
N SER A 104 4.51 6.04 21.80
CA SER A 104 3.69 5.05 22.51
C SER A 104 2.21 5.18 22.15
N ILE A 105 1.37 4.25 22.61
CA ILE A 105 -0.11 4.28 22.45
C ILE A 105 -0.48 4.33 20.95
N PHE A 106 0.08 3.39 20.19
CA PHE A 106 -0.15 3.31 18.75
C PHE A 106 -1.54 2.77 18.44
N HIS A 107 -2.21 3.45 17.52
CA HIS A 107 -3.43 2.97 16.90
C HIS A 107 -3.27 3.01 15.39
N PHE A 108 -3.67 1.92 14.74
CA PHE A 108 -3.65 1.79 13.29
C PHE A 108 -5.08 1.57 12.80
N PHE A 109 -5.53 2.40 11.86
CA PHE A 109 -6.84 2.25 11.26
C PHE A 109 -6.72 2.17 9.75
N HIS A 110 -7.13 1.03 9.19
CA HIS A 110 -7.26 0.91 7.75
C HIS A 110 -8.54 1.60 7.29
N ILE A 111 -8.39 2.54 6.38
CA ILE A 111 -9.48 3.20 5.66
C ILE A 111 -9.48 2.65 4.24
N PRO A 112 -10.45 1.77 3.90
CA PRO A 112 -10.51 1.18 2.57
C PRO A 112 -10.82 2.26 1.54
N LYS A 113 -10.21 2.20 0.35
CA LYS A 113 -10.53 3.12 -0.76
C LYS A 113 -12.01 3.11 -1.12
N ALA A 114 -12.69 1.98 -0.90
CA ALA A 114 -14.13 1.85 -1.12
C ALA A 114 -14.93 2.87 -0.30
N HIS A 115 -14.45 3.25 0.89
CA HIS A 115 -15.05 4.35 1.66
C HIS A 115 -15.01 5.66 0.90
N ALA A 116 -13.88 6.03 0.32
CA ALA A 116 -13.77 7.28 -0.43
C ALA A 116 -14.61 7.26 -1.72
N VAL A 117 -14.71 6.11 -2.39
CA VAL A 117 -15.51 5.93 -3.61
C VAL A 117 -17.01 6.03 -3.33
N HIS A 118 -17.51 5.33 -2.30
CA HIS A 118 -18.94 5.21 -2.06
C HIS A 118 -19.48 6.19 -1.00
N PHE A 119 -18.62 6.65 -0.10
CA PHE A 119 -18.96 7.46 1.07
C PHE A 119 -18.01 8.66 1.26
N GLY A 120 -17.43 9.16 0.15
CA GLY A 120 -16.46 10.26 0.17
C GLY A 120 -16.96 11.47 0.97
N GLY A 121 -16.11 11.95 1.88
CA GLY A 121 -16.38 13.07 2.78
C GLY A 121 -17.25 12.72 3.98
N ARG A 122 -17.69 11.47 4.15
CA ARG A 122 -18.42 11.03 5.35
C ARG A 122 -17.45 10.72 6.49
N GLY A 123 -17.93 10.99 7.70
CA GLY A 123 -17.14 10.83 8.91
C GLY A 123 -17.00 9.38 9.32
N ILE A 124 -15.82 9.05 9.86
CA ILE A 124 -15.45 7.71 10.33
C ILE A 124 -15.12 7.81 11.81
N ASN A 125 -15.73 6.93 12.61
CA ASN A 125 -15.39 6.77 14.02
C ASN A 125 -14.20 5.82 14.17
N LEU A 126 -13.11 6.31 14.76
CA LEU A 126 -11.90 5.54 15.05
C LEU A 126 -11.74 5.41 16.56
N GLN A 127 -12.00 4.21 17.09
CA GLN A 127 -11.96 3.97 18.53
C GLN A 127 -10.52 3.96 19.04
N ILE A 128 -10.25 4.77 20.05
CA ILE A 128 -8.93 4.91 20.66
C ILE A 128 -9.00 4.62 22.17
N SER A 129 -7.87 4.23 22.75
CA SER A 129 -7.76 4.08 24.20
C SER A 129 -6.35 4.39 24.72
N ASP A 130 -6.23 4.54 26.03
CA ASP A 130 -4.93 4.41 26.68
C ASP A 130 -4.46 2.94 26.67
N TRP A 131 -3.20 2.73 27.09
CA TRP A 131 -2.54 1.42 27.08
C TRP A 131 -3.26 0.34 27.92
N LYS A 132 -4.01 0.75 28.94
CA LYS A 132 -4.77 -0.14 29.84
C LYS A 132 -6.26 -0.22 29.49
N GLY A 133 -6.70 0.47 28.45
CA GLY A 133 -8.09 0.47 27.96
C GLY A 133 -9.11 1.11 28.91
N ALA A 134 -8.65 1.84 29.94
CA ALA A 134 -9.49 2.46 30.95
C ALA A 134 -10.06 3.80 30.46
N ASN A 135 -9.24 4.56 29.72
CA ASN A 135 -9.67 5.77 29.05
C ASN A 135 -9.95 5.45 27.59
N ARG A 136 -11.19 5.66 27.15
CA ARG A 136 -11.65 5.37 25.79
C ARG A 136 -12.16 6.64 25.13
N GLY A 137 -11.84 6.82 23.87
CA GLY A 137 -12.27 7.95 23.06
C GLY A 137 -12.53 7.55 21.62
N ILE A 138 -12.92 8.53 20.81
CA ILE A 138 -13.16 8.38 19.38
C ILE A 138 -12.46 9.51 18.65
N LYS A 139 -11.60 9.19 17.67
CA LYS A 139 -11.24 10.16 16.64
C LYS A 139 -12.30 10.12 15.56
N TYR A 140 -12.86 11.28 15.23
CA TYR A 140 -13.82 11.43 14.15
C TYR A 140 -13.18 12.19 12.99
N VAL A 141 -13.02 11.55 11.84
CA VAL A 141 -12.38 12.16 10.67
C VAL A 141 -13.24 12.00 9.43
N TYR A 142 -13.23 13.01 8.56
CA TYR A 142 -13.89 12.96 7.25
C TYR A 142 -12.86 12.62 6.20
N VAL A 143 -13.06 11.50 5.50
CA VAL A 143 -12.12 11.04 4.46
C VAL A 143 -12.76 11.17 3.10
N ASN A 144 -12.10 11.86 2.18
CA ASN A 144 -12.40 11.83 0.75
C ASN A 144 -11.18 11.34 -0.04
N ASP A 145 -11.25 11.43 -1.37
CA ASP A 145 -10.22 10.89 -2.25
C ASP A 145 -8.80 11.45 -1.99
N THR A 146 -8.72 12.73 -1.63
CA THR A 146 -7.45 13.47 -1.54
C THR A 146 -7.10 13.95 -0.14
N THR A 147 -8.07 13.96 0.80
CA THR A 147 -7.91 14.60 2.10
C THR A 147 -8.55 13.85 3.25
N ILE A 148 -7.99 14.08 4.44
CA ILE A 148 -8.52 13.67 5.73
C ILE A 148 -8.75 14.95 6.54
N LYS A 149 -10.00 15.25 6.90
CA LYS A 149 -10.35 16.43 7.71
C LYS A 149 -10.71 16.02 9.13
N GLY A 150 -10.34 16.87 10.08
CA GLY A 150 -10.64 16.69 11.48
C GLY A 150 -12.05 17.11 11.89
N HIS A 151 -12.34 16.94 13.18
CA HIS A 151 -13.60 17.32 13.82
C HIS A 151 -13.32 17.98 15.17
N GLU A 152 -14.15 18.95 15.58
CA GLU A 152 -13.94 19.76 16.79
C GLU A 152 -13.73 18.88 18.04
N MET A 153 -14.58 17.85 18.20
CA MET A 153 -14.54 16.94 19.36
C MET A 153 -13.23 16.16 19.48
N ASN A 154 -12.38 16.11 18.45
CA ASN A 154 -11.07 15.48 18.55
C ASN A 154 -10.10 16.26 19.44
N GLY A 155 -10.32 17.57 19.62
CA GLY A 155 -9.56 18.44 20.53
C GLY A 155 -10.03 18.39 21.99
N THR A 156 -11.12 17.68 22.27
CA THR A 156 -11.73 17.61 23.60
C THR A 156 -11.43 16.25 24.26
N ALA A 157 -11.28 16.23 25.58
CA ALA A 157 -11.15 14.98 26.31
C ALA A 157 -12.43 14.12 26.16
N PRO A 158 -12.31 12.78 26.04
CA PRO A 158 -11.08 11.97 26.08
C PRO A 158 -10.37 11.80 24.72
N ASN A 159 -10.84 12.45 23.65
CA ASN A 159 -10.37 12.25 22.27
C ASN A 159 -9.05 12.96 21.94
N ASN A 160 -8.61 13.86 22.82
CA ASN A 160 -7.40 14.67 22.70
C ASN A 160 -6.13 13.99 23.23
N THR A 161 -6.20 12.68 23.48
CA THR A 161 -5.11 11.88 24.07
C THR A 161 -4.16 11.31 23.02
N VAL A 162 -4.54 11.35 21.74
CA VAL A 162 -3.72 10.89 20.61
C VAL A 162 -3.78 11.85 19.44
N VAL A 163 -2.66 11.96 18.73
CA VAL A 163 -2.48 12.74 17.52
C VAL A 163 -2.18 11.84 16.33
N MET A 164 -2.68 12.20 15.14
CA MET A 164 -2.32 11.54 13.89
C MET A 164 -0.89 11.89 13.54
N THR A 165 -0.06 10.87 13.35
CA THR A 165 1.35 11.07 13.07
C THR A 165 1.74 10.61 11.69
N ARG A 166 1.10 9.58 11.13
CA ARG A 166 1.43 9.07 9.79
C ARG A 166 0.17 8.68 9.01
N VAL A 167 0.29 8.74 7.69
CA VAL A 167 -0.60 8.07 6.74
C VAL A 167 0.27 7.21 5.82
N PHE A 168 -0.02 5.92 5.72
CA PHE A 168 0.65 4.99 4.82
C PHE A 168 -0.28 4.56 3.69
N GLU A 169 0.31 4.18 2.56
CA GLU A 169 -0.38 3.38 1.56
C GLU A 169 -0.50 1.94 2.07
N TYR A 170 -1.67 1.35 1.84
CA TYR A 170 -1.89 -0.08 1.98
C TYR A 170 -2.73 -0.58 0.81
#